data_AF-A0A8S8YWU3-F1
#
_entry.id   AF-A0A8S8YWU3-F1
#
_cell.length_a   1.000
_cell.length_b   1.000
_cell.length_c   1.000
_cell.angle_alpha   90.00
_cell.angle_beta   90.00
_cell.angle_gamma   90.00
#
_symmetry.space_group_name_H-M   'P 1'
#
loop_
_entity.id
_entity.type
_entity.pdbx_description
1 polymer ?
#
loop_
_entity_poly.entity_id
_entity_poly.type
_entity_poly.pdbx_seq_one_letter_code
_entity_poly.pdbx_strand_id
1 'polypeptide(L)'
;MLKVETEIGWFVDKVWVTEGIKPGVVGCSHHIGRWRRAQDRGNRYLSNEVSIEDVGEGRKRMRTVSGVGPWESDDPDTNRVWWRDGGVHQNITHAVQPDPISGAHCWLQKVKLSKPSDGEQYGDVEVDTEKSFEYYQNWNQMAKQRETHPRGERRPLWMKRPLSPKKEHWFVPE
;
A
#
# COMPACT_ATOMS: atom_id res chain seq x y z
N MET A 1 -14.68 -13.21 3.13
CA MET A 1 -13.35 -12.61 3.37
C MET A 1 -12.34 -13.29 2.48
N LEU A 2 -11.40 -12.55 1.91
CA LEU A 2 -10.25 -13.08 1.18
C LEU A 2 -8.97 -12.49 1.76
N LYS A 3 -7.94 -13.32 1.83
CA LYS A 3 -6.56 -12.87 2.00
C LYS A 3 -6.00 -12.55 0.62
N VAL A 4 -5.47 -11.34 0.48
CA VAL A 4 -4.78 -10.86 -0.71
C VAL A 4 -3.30 -10.78 -0.38
N GLU A 5 -2.53 -11.69 -0.95
CA GLU A 5 -1.08 -11.78 -0.78
C GLU A 5 -0.38 -11.08 -1.95
N THR A 6 0.58 -10.25 -1.59
CA THR A 6 1.45 -9.47 -2.49
C THR A 6 2.89 -9.96 -2.34
N GLU A 7 3.82 -9.36 -3.07
CA GLU A 7 5.24 -9.71 -2.95
C GLU A 7 5.81 -9.43 -1.55
N ILE A 8 5.34 -8.41 -0.81
CA ILE A 8 5.97 -7.98 0.44
C ILE A 8 5.08 -8.15 1.68
N GLY A 9 3.89 -8.70 1.52
CA GLY A 9 2.92 -8.76 2.61
C GLY A 9 1.55 -9.24 2.16
N TRP A 10 0.55 -9.09 3.03
CA TRP A 10 -0.82 -9.48 2.76
C TRP A 10 -1.80 -8.65 3.56
N PHE A 11 -3.06 -8.63 3.12
CA PHE A 11 -4.16 -8.05 3.86
C PHE A 11 -5.43 -8.88 3.71
N VAL A 12 -6.36 -8.77 4.66
CA VAL A 12 -7.66 -9.46 4.60
C VAL A 12 -8.79 -8.47 4.40
N ASP A 13 -9.54 -8.65 3.32
CA ASP A 13 -10.63 -7.76 2.92
C ASP A 13 -11.90 -8.54 2.54
N LYS A 14 -13.00 -7.80 2.43
CA LYS A 14 -14.29 -8.28 1.94
C LYS A 14 -14.19 -8.50 0.44
N VAL A 15 -14.95 -9.47 -0.05
CA VAL A 15 -15.03 -9.78 -1.49
C VAL A 15 -16.43 -9.44 -1.98
N TRP A 16 -16.48 -8.79 -3.13
CA TRP A 16 -17.68 -8.60 -3.92
C TRP A 16 -17.52 -9.33 -5.25
N VAL A 17 -18.35 -10.33 -5.51
CA VAL A 17 -18.30 -11.11 -6.76
C VAL A 17 -19.15 -10.40 -7.81
N THR A 18 -18.58 -10.18 -8.99
CA THR A 18 -19.24 -9.49 -10.10
C THR A 18 -18.73 -9.99 -11.44
N GLU A 19 -19.60 -9.94 -12.46
CA GLU A 19 -19.25 -10.22 -13.86
C GLU A 19 -18.59 -9.01 -14.55
N GLY A 20 -18.55 -7.84 -13.89
CA GLY A 20 -18.00 -6.60 -14.45
C GLY A 20 -16.48 -6.52 -14.49
N ILE A 21 -15.75 -7.53 -13.99
CA ILE A 21 -14.30 -7.57 -13.95
C ILE A 21 -13.78 -8.75 -14.77
N LYS A 22 -12.76 -8.51 -15.60
CA LYS A 22 -12.13 -9.53 -16.42
C LYS A 22 -11.63 -10.71 -15.56
N PRO A 23 -11.87 -11.98 -15.96
CA PRO A 23 -11.30 -13.13 -15.27
C PRO A 23 -9.79 -13.03 -15.09
N GLY A 24 -9.32 -13.32 -13.87
CA GLY A 24 -7.91 -13.19 -13.48
C GLY A 24 -7.48 -11.79 -13.01
N VAL A 25 -8.39 -10.81 -12.99
CA VAL A 25 -8.15 -9.47 -12.45
C VAL A 25 -9.00 -9.25 -11.19
N VAL A 26 -8.44 -8.56 -10.20
CA VAL A 26 -9.18 -8.05 -9.05
C VAL A 26 -9.13 -6.54 -9.01
N GLY A 27 -10.27 -5.90 -8.74
CA GLY A 27 -10.34 -4.48 -8.49
C GLY A 27 -10.40 -4.22 -6.99
N CYS A 28 -9.49 -3.39 -6.47
CA CYS A 28 -9.51 -2.97 -5.08
C CYS A 28 -9.17 -1.48 -4.96
N SER A 29 -10.07 -0.70 -4.36
CA SER A 29 -9.94 0.76 -4.25
C SER A 29 -9.00 1.16 -3.11
N HIS A 30 -8.11 2.12 -3.37
CA HIS A 30 -7.17 2.64 -2.37
C HIS A 30 -7.68 3.87 -1.60
N HIS A 31 -8.93 4.29 -1.82
CA HIS A 31 -9.48 5.52 -1.25
C HIS A 31 -9.99 5.39 0.20
N ILE A 32 -10.11 4.15 0.68
CA ILE A 32 -10.58 3.78 2.03
C ILE A 32 -9.45 3.01 2.74
N GLY A 33 -9.54 2.80 4.05
CA GLY A 33 -8.49 2.20 4.86
C GLY A 33 -7.66 3.24 5.63
N ARG A 34 -8.25 4.38 5.99
CA ARG A 34 -7.58 5.30 6.90
C ARG A 34 -7.49 4.64 8.27
N TRP A 35 -6.39 4.88 8.96
CA TRP A 35 -6.14 4.27 10.26
C TRP A 35 -5.45 5.27 11.19
N ARG A 36 -5.58 5.02 12.48
CA ARG A 36 -4.89 5.73 13.56
C ARG A 36 -4.57 4.75 14.67
N ARG A 37 -3.52 5.00 15.45
CA ARG A 37 -3.32 4.30 16.73
C ARG A 37 -4.10 5.01 17.83
N ALA A 38 -4.23 4.37 18.99
CA ALA A 38 -4.94 4.93 20.13
C ALA A 38 -4.36 6.29 20.58
N GLN A 39 -3.03 6.45 20.52
CA GLN A 39 -2.32 7.67 20.90
C GLN A 39 -2.35 8.78 19.84
N ASP A 40 -2.76 8.47 18.60
CA ASP A 40 -2.69 9.43 17.50
C ASP A 40 -3.88 10.38 17.56
N ARG A 41 -3.61 11.69 17.44
CA ARG A 41 -4.67 12.70 17.21
C ARG A 41 -5.14 12.56 15.76
N GLY A 42 -6.23 11.83 15.54
CA GLY A 42 -6.72 11.48 14.21
C GLY A 42 -8.23 11.64 14.05
N ASN A 43 -8.67 11.82 12.81
CA ASN A 43 -10.08 11.93 12.45
C ASN A 43 -10.80 10.58 12.70
N ARG A 44 -11.75 10.55 13.63
CA ARG A 44 -12.57 9.36 13.98
C ARG A 44 -13.73 9.08 13.02
N TYR A 45 -14.10 10.04 12.18
CA TYR A 45 -15.18 9.89 11.19
C TYR A 45 -14.85 8.88 10.09
N LEU A 46 -13.58 8.64 9.77
CA LEU A 46 -13.22 7.80 8.61
C LEU A 46 -12.06 6.84 8.87
N SER A 47 -11.53 6.80 10.10
CA SER A 47 -10.32 6.04 10.42
C SER A 47 -10.60 4.93 11.42
N ASN A 48 -10.14 3.73 11.10
CA ASN A 48 -10.10 2.62 12.05
C ASN A 48 -9.03 2.89 13.12
N GLU A 49 -9.27 2.45 14.35
CA GLU A 49 -8.22 2.34 15.35
C GLU A 49 -7.48 1.01 15.17
N VAL A 50 -6.16 1.07 15.13
CA VAL A 50 -5.31 -0.11 14.88
C VAL A 50 -4.23 -0.27 15.94
N SER A 51 -3.86 -1.52 16.22
CA SER A 51 -2.59 -1.86 16.87
C SER A 51 -1.57 -2.25 15.80
N ILE A 52 -0.30 -1.92 16.03
CA ILE A 52 0.81 -2.35 15.19
C ILE A 52 1.78 -3.12 16.07
N GLU A 53 2.00 -4.37 15.72
CA GLU A 53 2.84 -5.32 16.47
C GLU A 53 4.01 -5.76 15.60
N ASP A 54 5.16 -5.94 16.24
CA ASP A 54 6.31 -6.59 15.61
C ASP A 54 6.16 -8.09 15.81
N VAL A 55 6.02 -8.85 14.71
CA VAL A 55 5.81 -10.30 14.77
C VAL A 55 7.11 -11.07 14.51
N GLY A 56 8.25 -10.39 14.58
CA GLY A 56 9.59 -10.93 14.38
C GLY A 56 9.99 -11.06 12.91
N GLU A 57 11.29 -11.29 12.67
CA GLU A 57 11.87 -11.53 11.34
C GLU A 57 11.52 -10.42 10.33
N GLY A 58 11.64 -9.15 10.74
CA GLY A 58 11.38 -8.01 9.87
C GLY A 58 9.89 -7.74 9.56
N ARG A 59 8.97 -8.55 10.10
CA ARG A 59 7.54 -8.44 9.85
C ARG A 59 6.82 -7.59 10.89
N LYS A 60 5.89 -6.76 10.40
CA LYS A 60 4.96 -5.99 11.22
C LYS A 60 3.53 -6.33 10.86
N ARG A 61 2.70 -6.52 11.88
CA ARG A 61 1.26 -6.78 11.71
C ARG A 61 0.46 -5.60 12.26
N MET A 62 -0.42 -5.07 11.43
CA MET A 62 -1.44 -4.11 11.80
C MET A 62 -2.76 -4.86 11.98
N ARG A 63 -3.38 -4.73 13.16
CA ARG A 63 -4.70 -5.29 13.45
C ARG A 63 -5.71 -4.18 13.69
N THR A 64 -6.91 -4.35 13.15
CA THR A 64 -8.02 -3.44 13.45
C THR A 64 -8.55 -3.73 14.85
N VAL A 65 -8.46 -2.75 15.75
CA VAL A 65 -8.91 -2.83 17.15
C VAL A 65 -10.36 -2.38 17.25
N SER A 66 -10.69 -1.26 16.64
CA SER A 66 -12.06 -0.79 16.53
C SER A 66 -12.31 -0.08 15.20
N GLY A 67 -13.50 -0.28 14.66
CA GLY A 67 -13.94 0.35 13.41
C GLY A 67 -14.47 1.77 13.63
N VAL A 68 -14.91 2.38 12.54
CA VAL A 68 -15.62 3.66 12.56
C VAL A 68 -17.01 3.48 13.19
N GLY A 69 -17.43 4.45 13.99
CA GLY A 69 -18.75 4.48 14.62
C GLY A 69 -18.99 5.78 15.37
N PRO A 70 -20.18 5.96 15.97
CA PRO A 70 -20.52 7.16 16.71
C PRO A 70 -19.73 7.28 18.01
N TRP A 71 -19.53 8.52 18.48
CA TRP A 71 -18.94 8.79 19.78
C TRP A 71 -19.45 10.09 20.38
N GLU A 72 -19.45 10.15 21.70
CA GLU A 72 -19.83 11.36 22.43
C GLU A 72 -18.71 12.41 22.37
N SER A 73 -19.08 13.64 22.06
CA SER A 73 -18.21 14.80 22.08
C SER A 73 -19.03 16.09 22.22
N ASP A 74 -18.36 17.24 22.33
CA ASP A 74 -19.01 18.56 22.33
C ASP A 74 -19.67 18.91 20.99
N ASP A 75 -19.27 18.22 19.90
CA ASP A 75 -19.94 18.30 18.60
C ASP A 75 -21.07 17.24 18.53
N PRO A 76 -22.35 17.64 18.49
CA PRO A 76 -23.47 16.70 18.48
C PRO A 76 -23.53 15.82 17.21
N ASP A 77 -22.86 16.19 16.13
CA ASP A 77 -22.85 15.41 14.90
C ASP A 77 -22.00 14.14 15.01
N THR A 78 -21.07 14.05 15.96
CA THR A 78 -20.25 12.85 16.17
C THR A 78 -21.07 11.63 16.61
N ASN A 79 -22.22 11.87 17.26
CA ASN A 79 -23.16 10.82 17.65
C ASN A 79 -24.01 10.31 16.48
N ARG A 80 -23.98 10.99 15.32
CA ARG A 80 -24.80 10.66 14.14
C ARG A 80 -24.06 9.82 13.09
N VAL A 81 -22.80 9.47 13.33
CA VAL A 81 -22.03 8.58 12.46
C VAL A 81 -22.70 7.21 12.42
N TRP A 82 -23.17 6.81 11.25
CA TRP A 82 -23.93 5.57 11.04
C TRP A 82 -23.20 4.53 10.19
N TRP A 83 -22.15 4.93 9.45
CA TRP A 83 -21.29 3.99 8.74
C TRP A 83 -20.35 3.28 9.72
N ARG A 84 -20.01 2.03 9.39
CA ARG A 84 -19.35 1.10 10.32
C ARG A 84 -18.00 0.59 9.84
N ASP A 85 -17.59 1.05 8.66
CA ASP A 85 -16.46 0.47 7.94
C ASP A 85 -15.49 1.55 7.49
N GLY A 86 -14.29 1.53 8.07
CA GLY A 86 -13.17 2.39 7.69
C GLY A 86 -12.26 1.79 6.62
N GLY A 87 -12.58 0.58 6.11
CA GLY A 87 -11.85 -0.19 5.10
C GLY A 87 -10.49 -0.71 5.54
N VAL A 88 -9.69 -1.16 4.57
CA VAL A 88 -8.37 -1.78 4.82
C VAL A 88 -7.28 -1.00 4.12
N HIS A 89 -6.17 -0.73 4.82
CA HIS A 89 -5.06 0.02 4.24
C HIS A 89 -4.18 -0.87 3.35
N GLN A 90 -4.63 -1.20 2.14
CA GLN A 90 -3.92 -2.12 1.26
C GLN A 90 -2.54 -1.61 0.78
N ASN A 91 -2.35 -0.30 0.63
CA ASN A 91 -1.16 0.24 -0.06
C ASN A 91 0.17 -0.11 0.63
N ILE A 92 0.16 -0.41 1.93
CA ILE A 92 1.38 -0.77 2.66
C ILE A 92 1.92 -2.14 2.28
N THR A 93 1.11 -3.00 1.64
CA THR A 93 1.57 -4.29 1.11
C THR A 93 2.05 -4.18 -0.35
N HIS A 94 1.96 -3.01 -0.98
CA HIS A 94 2.41 -2.86 -2.37
C HIS A 94 3.93 -2.72 -2.42
N ALA A 95 4.58 -3.60 -3.19
CA ALA A 95 6.03 -3.61 -3.30
C ALA A 95 6.57 -2.31 -3.92
N VAL A 96 7.74 -1.86 -3.49
CA VAL A 96 8.36 -0.63 -4.00
C VAL A 96 9.02 -0.91 -5.35
N GLN A 97 8.28 -0.68 -6.44
CA GLN A 97 8.71 -0.90 -7.82
C GLN A 97 8.56 0.38 -8.66
N PRO A 98 9.53 1.32 -8.60
CA PRO A 98 9.46 2.54 -9.38
C PRO A 98 9.71 2.28 -10.87
N ASP A 99 8.95 2.94 -11.74
CA ASP A 99 9.22 2.96 -13.17
C ASP A 99 10.63 3.52 -13.44
N PRO A 100 11.50 2.82 -14.20
CA PRO A 100 12.88 3.22 -14.44
C PRO A 100 13.05 4.66 -14.95
N ILE A 101 12.15 5.07 -15.84
CA ILE A 101 12.21 6.33 -16.58
C ILE A 101 11.69 7.49 -15.71
N SER A 102 10.46 7.40 -15.24
CA SER A 102 9.79 8.47 -14.49
C SER A 102 10.13 8.45 -12.99
N GLY A 103 10.39 7.28 -12.42
CA GLY A 103 10.49 7.05 -10.98
C GLY A 103 9.12 6.97 -10.29
N ALA A 104 8.00 7.00 -11.03
CA ALA A 104 6.67 6.85 -10.46
C ALA A 104 6.45 5.42 -9.96
N HIS A 105 5.69 5.26 -8.88
CA HIS A 105 5.39 3.94 -8.33
C HIS A 105 4.46 3.14 -9.28
N CYS A 106 4.81 1.90 -9.59
CA CYS A 106 3.96 0.99 -10.36
C CYS A 106 2.88 0.37 -9.45
N TRP A 107 1.68 0.94 -9.46
CA TRP A 107 0.59 0.56 -8.55
C TRP A 107 -0.09 -0.77 -8.84
N LEU A 108 0.03 -1.31 -10.05
CA LEU A 108 -0.56 -2.61 -10.39
C LEU A 108 0.31 -3.73 -9.82
N GLN A 109 -0.26 -4.52 -8.91
CA GLN A 109 0.41 -5.60 -8.22
C GLN A 109 -0.05 -6.96 -8.75
N LYS A 110 0.90 -7.89 -8.88
CA LYS A 110 0.57 -9.31 -8.96
C LYS A 110 0.18 -9.77 -7.56
N VAL A 111 -0.95 -10.46 -7.45
CA VAL A 111 -1.47 -10.95 -6.17
C VAL A 111 -1.87 -12.41 -6.24
N LYS A 112 -1.86 -13.06 -5.07
CA LYS A 112 -2.41 -14.39 -4.86
C LYS A 112 -3.58 -14.29 -3.87
N LEU A 113 -4.67 -14.99 -4.19
CA LEU A 113 -5.88 -15.00 -3.36
C LEU A 113 -5.99 -16.31 -2.61
N SER A 114 -6.38 -16.24 -1.34
CA SER A 114 -6.72 -17.41 -0.53
C SER A 114 -7.83 -17.07 0.47
N LYS A 115 -8.40 -18.11 1.10
CA LYS A 115 -9.20 -17.89 2.31
C LYS A 115 -8.25 -17.48 3.44
N PRO A 116 -8.65 -16.54 4.32
CA PRO A 116 -7.90 -16.26 5.54
C PRO A 116 -7.73 -17.53 6.39
N SER A 117 -6.56 -17.68 7.01
CA SER A 117 -6.27 -18.71 7.99
C SER A 117 -6.87 -18.39 9.36
N ASP A 118 -6.84 -19.36 10.27
CA ASP A 118 -7.30 -19.17 11.65
C ASP A 118 -6.54 -18.02 12.33
N GLY A 119 -7.27 -17.06 12.88
CA GLY A 119 -6.69 -15.86 13.53
C GLY A 119 -6.35 -14.70 12.59
N GLU A 120 -6.57 -14.85 11.28
CA GLU A 120 -6.54 -13.76 10.30
C GLU A 120 -7.95 -13.18 10.13
N GLN A 121 -8.10 -11.90 10.43
CA GLN A 121 -9.38 -11.22 10.55
C GLN A 121 -9.51 -10.08 9.55
N TYR A 122 -10.75 -9.59 9.36
CA TYR A 122 -10.98 -8.41 8.54
C TYR A 122 -10.12 -7.22 8.98
N GLY A 123 -9.45 -6.58 8.03
CA GLY A 123 -8.64 -5.39 8.31
C GLY A 123 -7.26 -5.71 8.88
N ASP A 124 -6.91 -6.98 9.04
CA ASP A 124 -5.53 -7.36 9.29
C ASP A 124 -4.68 -7.05 8.06
N VAL A 125 -3.50 -6.49 8.31
CA VAL A 125 -2.46 -6.26 7.31
C VAL A 125 -1.13 -6.70 7.90
N GLU A 126 -0.30 -7.38 7.13
CA GLU A 126 1.06 -7.74 7.52
C GLU A 126 2.02 -7.43 6.39
N VAL A 127 3.17 -6.87 6.76
CA VAL A 127 4.22 -6.47 5.83
C VAL A 127 5.56 -6.93 6.36
N ASP A 128 6.39 -7.43 5.46
CA ASP A 128 7.79 -7.75 5.68
C ASP A 128 8.67 -6.61 5.15
N THR A 129 9.32 -5.91 6.09
CA THR A 129 10.13 -4.73 5.76
C THR A 129 11.46 -5.08 5.11
N GLU A 130 12.04 -6.23 5.44
CA GLU A 130 13.29 -6.72 4.85
C GLU A 130 13.02 -7.15 3.40
N LYS A 131 11.96 -7.94 3.19
CA LYS A 131 11.51 -8.35 1.86
C LYS A 131 11.13 -7.16 0.99
N SER A 132 10.54 -6.11 1.58
CA SER A 132 10.26 -4.86 0.85
C SER A 132 11.52 -4.20 0.30
N PHE A 133 12.60 -4.16 1.09
CA PHE A 133 13.84 -3.55 0.65
C PHE A 133 14.58 -4.43 -0.36
N GLU A 134 14.60 -5.74 -0.14
CA GLU A 134 15.17 -6.71 -1.08
C GLU A 134 14.47 -6.64 -2.45
N TYR A 135 13.13 -6.63 -2.46
CA TYR A 135 12.35 -6.52 -3.69
C TYR A 135 12.68 -5.23 -4.46
N TYR A 136 12.79 -4.09 -3.75
CA TYR A 136 13.19 -2.82 -4.35
C TYR A 136 14.57 -2.88 -5.00
N GLN A 137 15.55 -3.51 -4.35
CA GLN A 137 16.89 -3.68 -4.90
C GLN A 137 16.88 -4.55 -6.15
N ASN A 138 16.18 -5.68 -6.10
CA ASN A 138 16.02 -6.60 -7.23
C ASN A 138 15.32 -5.93 -8.42
N TRP A 139 14.24 -5.17 -8.15
CA TRP A 139 13.53 -4.40 -9.16
C TRP A 139 14.44 -3.39 -9.85
N ASN A 140 15.18 -2.59 -9.09
CA ASN A 140 16.11 -1.59 -9.63
C ASN A 140 17.22 -2.25 -10.46
N GLN A 141 17.76 -3.38 -10.02
CA GLN A 141 18.78 -4.10 -10.75
C GLN A 141 18.24 -4.64 -12.09
N MET A 142 17.05 -5.23 -12.06
CA MET A 142 16.34 -5.69 -13.27
C MET A 142 16.07 -4.53 -14.23
N ALA A 143 15.60 -3.39 -13.72
CA ALA A 143 15.34 -2.19 -14.49
C ALA A 143 16.62 -1.69 -15.16
N LYS A 144 17.70 -1.50 -14.38
CA LYS A 144 19.02 -1.07 -14.86
C LYS A 144 19.58 -1.97 -15.95
N GLN A 145 19.42 -3.30 -15.82
CA GLN A 145 19.89 -4.26 -16.83
C GLN A 145 19.13 -4.18 -18.16
N ARG A 146 17.91 -3.64 -18.16
CA ARG A 146 17.04 -3.54 -19.34
C ARG A 146 16.93 -2.12 -19.90
N GLU A 147 17.37 -1.13 -19.15
CA GLU A 147 17.41 0.26 -19.62
C GLU A 147 18.40 0.41 -20.78
N THR A 148 18.04 1.26 -21.74
CA THR A 148 18.92 1.70 -22.82
C THR A 148 18.98 3.22 -22.77
N HIS A 149 20.17 3.79 -22.86
CA HIS A 149 20.40 5.23 -22.80
C HIS A 149 21.05 5.73 -24.10
N PRO A 150 20.29 5.89 -25.20
CA PRO A 150 20.86 6.26 -26.50
C PRO A 150 21.61 7.60 -26.52
N ARG A 151 21.30 8.49 -25.57
CA ARG A 151 21.92 9.81 -25.42
C ARG A 151 22.78 9.95 -24.16
N GLY A 152 23.07 8.83 -23.47
CA GLY A 152 23.76 8.83 -22.17
C GLY A 152 22.93 9.41 -21.01
N GLU A 153 21.72 9.89 -21.27
CA GLU A 153 20.80 10.40 -20.25
C GLU A 153 20.23 9.24 -19.43
N ARG A 154 20.47 9.23 -18.12
CA ARG A 154 19.84 8.31 -17.17
C ARG A 154 18.31 8.42 -17.23
N ARG A 155 17.76 9.62 -17.49
CA ARG A 155 16.32 9.89 -17.56
C ARG A 155 16.00 11.02 -18.56
N PRO A 156 14.77 11.10 -19.11
CA PRO A 156 14.43 12.11 -20.12
C PRO A 156 14.39 13.53 -19.56
N LEU A 157 15.15 14.45 -20.16
CA LEU A 157 15.25 15.86 -19.75
C LEU A 157 13.92 16.64 -19.83
N TRP A 158 13.00 16.22 -20.69
CA TRP A 158 11.72 16.90 -20.92
C TRP A 158 10.66 16.57 -19.87
N MET A 159 10.87 15.54 -19.05
CA MET A 159 9.93 15.17 -17.99
C MET A 159 10.16 16.06 -16.76
N LYS A 160 9.19 16.93 -16.46
CA LYS A 160 9.23 17.83 -15.29
C LYS A 160 9.26 17.03 -13.98
N ARG A 161 10.10 17.45 -13.04
CA ARG A 161 10.22 16.83 -11.71
C ARG A 161 10.20 17.88 -10.61
N PRO A 162 9.46 17.65 -9.51
CA PRO A 162 9.69 18.37 -8.27
C PRO A 162 11.16 18.17 -7.86
N LEU A 163 11.85 19.25 -7.52
CA LEU A 163 13.27 19.22 -7.12
C LEU A 163 14.17 18.57 -8.19
N SER A 164 14.17 19.15 -9.40
CA SER A 164 14.95 18.65 -10.53
C SER A 164 16.45 18.53 -10.17
N PRO A 165 17.12 17.41 -10.48
CA PRO A 165 18.55 17.24 -10.24
C PRO A 165 19.40 18.26 -11.00
N LYS A 166 20.62 18.51 -10.52
CA LYS A 166 21.65 19.23 -11.30
C LYS A 166 21.92 18.50 -12.62
N LYS A 167 22.30 19.25 -13.66
CA LYS A 167 22.42 18.76 -15.04
C LYS A 167 23.32 17.52 -15.14
N GLU A 168 24.43 17.47 -14.41
CA GLU A 168 25.35 16.34 -14.37
C GLU A 168 24.72 15.02 -13.90
N HIS A 169 23.72 15.07 -13.03
CA HIS A 169 23.04 13.87 -12.50
C HIS A 169 21.96 13.32 -13.43
N TRP A 170 21.71 13.98 -14.57
CA TRP A 170 20.83 13.46 -15.62
C TRP A 170 21.54 12.47 -16.54
N PHE A 171 22.86 12.37 -16.49
CA PHE A 171 23.66 11.50 -17.35
C PHE A 171 24.24 10.32 -16.55
N VAL A 172 24.40 9.18 -17.21
CA VAL A 172 25.08 8.01 -16.63
C VAL A 172 26.57 8.33 -16.56
N PRO A 173 27.26 8.08 -15.43
CA PRO A 173 28.70 8.21 -15.35
C PRO A 173 29.38 7.27 -16.37
N GLU A 174 30.44 7.75 -17.02
CA GLU A 174 31.35 6.91 -17.82
C GLU A 174 32.02 5.82 -16.97
#